data_AF-A0A3B8L4G8-F1
#
_entry.id   AF-A0A3B8L4G8-F1
#
_cell.length_a   1.000
_cell.length_b   1.000
_cell.length_c   1.000
_cell.angle_alpha   90.00
_cell.angle_beta   90.00
_cell.angle_gamma   90.00
#
_symmetry.space_group_name_H-M   'P 1'
#
loop_
_entity.id
_entity.type
_entity.pdbx_description
1 polymer ?
#
loop_
_entity_poly.entity_id
_entity_poly.type
_entity_poly.pdbx_seq_one_letter_code
_entity_poly.pdbx_strand_id
1 'polypeptide(L)'
;VPGNPTGSLLMQAIRRQGKGRMPPDAPLDGAQILELVTWIKNGAVVPGAGDKGTRENGNTITSDDRDWWSFRSLAPGQVPSVPGDRWSRTPIDRYVLARLTQEKLAPSPDADRRTWIRRATFDLWGLPPTPEAVRAFEADHAPGAFARVVDRLLASPRYGERWARHWLDIVRYADTNGGGFDYVYPNAWRYRDYVVRAFNRDTPYDRFLVEQLAGDLLKPSKEDQREVDRLLATGMLTLAPKGLGEQDKELMAMDVVDDQIDVLGRSLMGLTLACARCHDHKFDPVLTSDYYALAGI
;
A
#
# COMPACT_ATOMS: atom_id res chain seq x y z
N VAL A 1 -10.29 -13.97 -32.16
CA VAL A 1 -9.83 -15.35 -31.95
C VAL A 1 -8.59 -15.56 -32.83
N PRO A 2 -7.41 -15.87 -32.25
CA PRO A 2 -6.22 -16.25 -33.02
C PRO A 2 -6.55 -17.31 -34.07
N GLY A 3 -6.06 -17.15 -35.29
CA GLY A 3 -6.32 -18.07 -36.42
C GLY A 3 -7.70 -17.94 -37.08
N ASN A 4 -8.66 -17.21 -36.49
CA ASN A 4 -10.02 -17.04 -37.05
C ASN A 4 -10.41 -15.56 -37.19
N PRO A 5 -10.04 -14.91 -38.31
CA PRO A 5 -10.41 -13.52 -38.59
C PRO A 5 -11.92 -13.32 -38.76
N THR A 6 -12.64 -14.32 -39.29
CA THR A 6 -14.08 -14.20 -39.58
C THR A 6 -14.91 -14.15 -38.30
N GLY A 7 -14.51 -14.92 -37.28
CA GLY A 7 -15.11 -14.87 -35.94
C GLY A 7 -14.57 -13.75 -35.04
N SER A 8 -13.72 -12.86 -35.54
CA SER A 8 -13.10 -11.81 -34.73
C SER A 8 -14.02 -10.60 -34.57
N LEU A 9 -14.43 -10.29 -33.33
CA LEU A 9 -15.19 -9.07 -33.01
C LEU A 9 -14.44 -7.79 -33.42
N LEU A 10 -13.10 -7.79 -33.31
CA LEU A 10 -12.26 -6.69 -33.80
C LEU A 10 -12.44 -6.49 -35.31
N MET A 11 -12.47 -7.56 -36.10
CA MET A 11 -12.66 -7.45 -37.55
C MET A 11 -14.08 -7.04 -37.91
N GLN A 12 -15.08 -7.46 -37.14
CA GLN A 12 -16.45 -6.98 -37.31
C GLN A 12 -16.53 -5.48 -37.06
N ALA A 13 -15.91 -4.99 -35.99
CA ALA A 13 -15.85 -3.57 -35.66
C ALA A 13 -15.14 -2.76 -36.75
N ILE A 14 -13.94 -3.17 -37.18
CA ILE A 14 -13.13 -2.50 -38.20
C ILE A 14 -13.79 -2.51 -39.58
N ARG A 15 -14.49 -3.60 -39.92
CA ARG A 15 -15.30 -3.68 -41.15
C ARG A 15 -16.64 -2.97 -41.01
N ARG A 16 -16.90 -2.31 -39.87
CA ARG A 16 -18.12 -1.58 -39.55
C ARG A 16 -19.39 -2.44 -39.67
N GLN A 17 -19.26 -3.72 -39.31
CA GLN A 17 -20.35 -4.69 -39.22
C GLN A 17 -20.91 -4.70 -37.79
N GLY A 18 -22.24 -4.71 -37.64
CA GLY A 18 -22.89 -4.68 -36.33
C GLY A 18 -22.92 -3.30 -35.66
N LYS A 19 -23.14 -3.28 -34.34
CA LYS A 19 -23.38 -2.06 -33.53
C LYS A 19 -22.11 -1.32 -33.07
N GLY A 20 -20.94 -1.97 -33.03
CA GLY A 20 -19.68 -1.38 -32.56
C GLY A 20 -18.71 -1.05 -33.69
N ARG A 21 -19.02 -0.07 -34.55
CA ARG A 21 -18.24 0.25 -35.75
C ARG A 21 -17.01 1.10 -35.42
N MET A 22 -15.84 0.73 -35.94
CA MET A 22 -14.56 1.44 -35.77
C MET A 22 -13.81 1.54 -37.12
N PRO A 23 -12.94 2.54 -37.32
CA PRO A 23 -12.87 3.79 -36.56
C PRO A 23 -14.15 4.64 -36.71
N PRO A 24 -14.44 5.55 -35.77
CA PRO A 24 -15.68 6.33 -35.80
C PRO A 24 -15.75 7.26 -37.01
N ASP A 25 -14.62 7.87 -37.40
CA ASP A 25 -14.57 8.91 -38.43
C ASP A 25 -14.44 8.33 -39.84
N ALA A 26 -13.36 7.57 -40.12
CA ALA A 26 -13.05 7.01 -41.44
C ALA A 26 -12.70 5.52 -41.35
N PRO A 27 -13.11 4.69 -42.33
CA PRO A 27 -12.69 3.30 -42.39
C PRO A 27 -11.17 3.22 -42.62
N LEU A 28 -10.54 2.20 -42.04
CA LEU A 28 -9.19 1.83 -42.43
C LEU A 28 -9.17 1.44 -43.92
N ASP A 29 -8.05 1.69 -44.58
CA ASP A 29 -7.91 1.28 -45.97
C ASP A 29 -7.81 -0.25 -46.11
N GLY A 30 -7.94 -0.73 -47.34
CA GLY A 30 -7.92 -2.17 -47.62
C GLY A 30 -6.61 -2.86 -47.24
N ALA A 31 -5.48 -2.15 -47.29
CA ALA A 31 -4.17 -2.70 -46.95
C ALA A 31 -4.04 -2.87 -45.43
N GLN A 32 -4.44 -1.87 -44.65
CA GLN A 32 -4.49 -1.92 -43.19
C GLN A 32 -5.44 -3.01 -42.69
N ILE A 33 -6.62 -3.14 -43.31
CA ILE A 33 -7.56 -4.22 -42.99
C ILE A 33 -6.93 -5.59 -43.30
N LEU A 34 -6.23 -5.72 -44.43
CA LEU A 34 -5.58 -6.96 -44.83
C LEU A 34 -4.43 -7.34 -43.90
N GLU A 35 -3.64 -6.37 -43.43
CA GLU A 35 -2.60 -6.57 -42.42
C GLU A 35 -3.19 -7.15 -41.13
N LEU A 36 -4.28 -6.58 -40.63
CA LEU A 36 -4.95 -7.07 -39.42
C LEU A 36 -5.58 -8.45 -39.61
N VAL A 37 -6.17 -8.72 -40.78
CA VAL A 37 -6.65 -10.07 -41.13
C VAL A 37 -5.49 -11.07 -41.13
N THR A 38 -4.36 -10.70 -41.75
CA THR A 38 -3.18 -11.56 -41.88
C THR A 38 -2.55 -11.80 -40.52
N TRP A 39 -2.43 -10.77 -39.69
CA TRP A 39 -1.97 -10.88 -38.31
C TRP A 39 -2.84 -11.85 -37.51
N ILE A 40 -4.18 -11.72 -37.58
CA ILE A 40 -5.09 -12.65 -36.90
C ILE A 40 -4.97 -14.07 -37.46
N LYS A 41 -4.87 -14.25 -38.79
CA LYS A 41 -4.63 -15.58 -39.42
C LYS A 41 -3.34 -16.21 -38.90
N ASN A 42 -2.30 -15.41 -38.72
CA ASN A 42 -0.99 -15.84 -38.25
C ASN A 42 -0.93 -15.99 -36.73
N GLY A 43 -2.07 -16.15 -36.05
CA GLY A 43 -2.14 -16.41 -34.61
C GLY A 43 -2.17 -15.15 -33.74
N ALA A 44 -2.33 -13.96 -34.32
CA ALA A 44 -2.38 -12.69 -33.60
C ALA A 44 -1.14 -12.47 -32.69
N VAL A 45 0.04 -12.90 -33.17
CA VAL A 45 1.30 -12.80 -32.42
C VAL A 45 1.69 -11.33 -32.26
N VAL A 46 1.89 -10.87 -31.02
CA VAL A 46 2.37 -9.52 -30.73
C VAL A 46 3.89 -9.54 -30.61
N PRO A 47 4.64 -8.84 -31.49
CA PRO A 47 6.10 -8.75 -31.38
C PRO A 47 6.49 -8.11 -30.04
N GLY A 48 7.38 -8.76 -29.28
CA GLY A 48 7.80 -8.28 -27.96
C GLY A 48 6.81 -8.55 -26.82
N ALA A 49 5.78 -9.38 -27.02
CA ALA A 49 4.85 -9.76 -25.95
C ALA A 49 5.50 -10.49 -24.75
N GLY A 50 6.70 -11.04 -24.91
CA GLY A 50 7.54 -11.55 -23.81
C GLY A 50 8.61 -10.57 -23.33
N ASP A 51 8.81 -9.44 -24.04
CA ASP A 51 9.79 -8.44 -23.66
C ASP A 51 9.14 -7.38 -22.74
N LYS A 52 9.12 -7.76 -21.46
CA LYS A 52 9.00 -6.90 -20.27
C LYS A 52 7.60 -6.40 -19.93
N GLY A 53 7.00 -7.09 -18.94
CA GLY A 53 6.08 -6.46 -17.99
C GLY A 53 4.63 -6.96 -18.01
N THR A 54 4.32 -8.08 -18.62
CA THR A 54 3.02 -8.77 -18.47
C THR A 54 3.29 -10.23 -18.13
N ARG A 55 2.62 -10.78 -17.12
CA ARG A 55 2.71 -12.22 -16.79
C ARG A 55 2.48 -13.07 -18.05
N GLU A 56 3.50 -13.83 -18.47
CA GLU A 56 3.46 -14.70 -19.66
C GLU A 56 2.49 -15.88 -19.50
N ASN A 57 2.20 -16.27 -18.25
CA ASN A 57 1.57 -17.55 -17.90
C ASN A 57 0.04 -17.53 -17.77
N GLY A 58 -0.64 -16.48 -18.25
CA GLY A 58 -2.10 -16.37 -18.21
C GLY A 58 -2.70 -16.57 -16.80
N ASN A 59 -3.88 -17.19 -16.74
CA ASN A 59 -4.72 -17.36 -15.54
C ASN A 59 -4.21 -18.38 -14.50
N THR A 60 -2.90 -18.64 -14.42
CA THR A 60 -2.35 -19.64 -13.48
C THR A 60 -1.13 -19.12 -12.72
N ILE A 61 -1.13 -19.30 -11.40
CA ILE A 61 0.02 -18.98 -10.54
C ILE A 61 1.04 -20.13 -10.62
N THR A 62 2.23 -19.84 -11.12
CA THR A 62 3.31 -20.81 -11.36
C THR A 62 4.23 -20.98 -10.14
N SER A 63 5.23 -21.88 -10.22
CA SER A 63 6.30 -21.98 -9.23
C SER A 63 7.13 -20.71 -9.16
N ASP A 64 7.51 -20.17 -10.31
CA ASP A 64 8.41 -19.02 -10.42
C ASP A 64 7.79 -17.77 -9.79
N ASP A 65 6.48 -17.62 -9.93
CA ASP A 65 5.71 -16.57 -9.25
C ASP A 65 5.82 -16.65 -7.72
N ARG A 66 5.76 -17.86 -7.16
CA ARG A 66 5.86 -18.10 -5.72
C ARG A 66 7.29 -17.96 -5.22
N ASP A 67 8.26 -18.20 -6.09
CA ASP A 67 9.69 -18.07 -5.80
C ASP A 67 10.20 -16.63 -5.94
N TRP A 68 9.37 -15.70 -6.39
CA TRP A 68 9.71 -14.28 -6.41
C TRP A 68 9.95 -13.75 -4.99
N TRP A 69 10.99 -12.91 -4.84
CA TRP A 69 11.59 -12.58 -3.54
C TRP A 69 10.60 -12.05 -2.50
N SER A 70 9.57 -11.30 -2.91
CA SER A 70 8.59 -10.67 -2.01
C SER A 70 7.48 -11.61 -1.57
N PHE A 71 7.27 -12.74 -2.25
CA PHE A 71 6.26 -13.76 -1.89
C PHE A 71 6.85 -14.93 -1.10
N ARG A 72 8.17 -14.96 -0.94
CA ARG A 72 8.86 -15.96 -0.14
C ARG A 72 8.83 -15.60 1.33
N SER A 73 8.68 -16.63 2.16
CA SER A 73 8.88 -16.46 3.60
C SER A 73 10.31 -16.00 3.88
N LEU A 74 10.45 -15.01 4.77
CA LEU A 74 11.76 -14.51 5.19
C LEU A 74 12.45 -15.58 6.04
N ALA A 75 13.57 -16.10 5.55
CA ALA A 75 14.44 -16.94 6.34
C ALA A 75 15.30 -16.07 7.28
N PRO A 76 15.61 -16.52 8.51
CA PRO A 76 16.56 -15.83 9.38
C PRO A 76 17.91 -15.71 8.67
N GLY A 77 18.24 -14.50 8.22
CA GLY A 77 19.51 -14.22 7.54
C GLY A 77 20.69 -14.31 8.51
N GLN A 78 21.87 -14.65 8.00
CA GLN A 78 23.11 -14.52 8.75
C GLN A 78 23.55 -13.06 8.76
N VAL A 79 23.67 -12.48 9.95
CA VAL A 79 24.18 -11.12 10.12
C VAL A 79 25.62 -11.06 9.61
N PRO A 80 25.97 -10.15 8.68
CA PRO A 80 27.32 -10.04 8.15
C PRO A 80 28.35 -9.79 9.26
N SER A 81 29.50 -10.44 9.16
CA SER A 81 30.67 -10.13 9.98
C SER A 81 31.59 -9.19 9.21
N VAL A 82 31.88 -8.02 9.78
CA VAL A 82 32.81 -7.05 9.20
C VAL A 82 34.07 -7.01 10.09
N PRO A 83 35.24 -7.44 9.58
CA PRO A 83 36.47 -7.44 10.37
C PRO A 83 36.82 -6.05 10.90
N GLY A 84 37.11 -5.95 12.21
CA GLY A 84 37.49 -4.69 12.85
C GLY A 84 36.34 -3.71 13.07
N ASP A 85 35.08 -4.15 12.94
CA ASP A 85 33.90 -3.33 13.22
C ASP A 85 33.92 -2.75 14.65
N ARG A 86 33.92 -1.42 14.70
CA ARG A 86 33.77 -0.61 15.92
C ARG A 86 32.63 0.42 15.80
N TRP A 87 31.88 0.37 14.70
CA TRP A 87 30.89 1.39 14.35
C TRP A 87 29.47 0.89 14.61
N SER A 88 29.18 -0.38 14.28
CA SER A 88 27.84 -0.94 14.42
C SER A 88 27.42 -1.04 15.89
N ARG A 89 26.22 -0.54 16.21
CA ARG A 89 25.61 -0.60 17.55
C ARG A 89 24.61 -1.75 17.66
N THR A 90 23.99 -2.11 16.54
CA THR A 90 22.99 -3.17 16.41
C THR A 90 23.37 -4.13 15.27
N PRO A 91 22.76 -5.33 15.21
CA PRO A 91 22.95 -6.23 14.08
C PRO A 91 22.55 -5.62 12.71
N ILE A 92 21.60 -4.68 12.69
CA ILE A 92 21.15 -4.01 11.46
C ILE A 92 22.28 -3.15 10.87
N ASP A 93 23.02 -2.45 11.72
CA ASP A 93 24.13 -1.58 11.30
C ASP A 93 25.21 -2.37 10.54
N ARG A 94 25.39 -3.66 10.85
CA ARG A 94 26.38 -4.51 10.16
C ARG A 94 26.03 -4.78 8.70
N TYR A 95 24.75 -4.84 8.36
CA TYR A 95 24.33 -4.93 6.97
C TYR A 95 24.71 -3.67 6.19
N VAL A 96 24.50 -2.50 6.79
CA VAL A 96 24.90 -1.21 6.20
C VAL A 96 26.41 -1.12 6.07
N LEU A 97 27.15 -1.43 7.13
CA LEU A 97 28.62 -1.37 7.15
C LEU A 97 29.25 -2.34 6.16
N ALA A 98 28.71 -3.55 6.03
CA ALA A 98 29.18 -4.54 5.06
C ALA A 98 29.07 -3.98 3.62
N ARG A 99 27.94 -3.35 3.29
CA ARG A 99 27.76 -2.72 1.97
C ARG A 99 28.69 -1.53 1.76
N LEU A 100 28.83 -0.65 2.75
CA LEU A 100 29.75 0.49 2.68
C LEU A 100 31.20 0.02 2.46
N THR A 101 31.64 -1.01 3.18
CA THR A 101 33.00 -1.57 3.06
C THR A 101 33.24 -2.15 1.67
N GLN A 102 32.27 -2.89 1.12
CA GLN A 102 32.33 -3.41 -0.25
C GLN A 102 32.49 -2.29 -1.29
N GLU A 103 31.76 -1.19 -1.10
CA GLU A 103 31.80 0.00 -1.95
C GLU A 103 32.97 0.94 -1.63
N LYS A 104 33.85 0.58 -0.69
CA LYS A 104 34.99 1.39 -0.23
C LYS A 104 34.58 2.77 0.32
N LEU A 105 33.41 2.82 0.95
CA LEU A 105 32.88 4.00 1.63
C LEU A 105 33.02 3.84 3.15
N ALA A 106 33.14 4.98 3.84
CA ALA A 106 33.11 5.05 5.30
C ALA A 106 31.77 5.62 5.78
N PRO A 107 31.28 5.24 6.97
CA PRO A 107 30.11 5.87 7.57
C PRO A 107 30.31 7.37 7.78
N SER A 108 29.24 8.14 7.59
CA SER A 108 29.22 9.57 7.91
C SER A 108 29.39 9.79 9.42
N PRO A 109 30.00 10.92 9.84
CA PRO A 109 30.06 11.27 11.25
C PRO A 109 28.66 11.50 11.83
N ASP A 110 28.53 11.27 13.14
CA ASP A 110 27.30 11.58 13.88
C ASP A 110 26.97 13.08 13.77
N ALA A 111 25.67 13.38 13.69
CA ALA A 111 25.21 14.77 13.73
C ALA A 111 25.52 15.41 15.10
N ASP A 112 25.77 16.72 15.11
CA ASP A 112 25.87 17.48 16.35
C ASP A 112 24.55 17.42 17.15
N ARG A 113 24.63 17.61 18.48
CA ARG A 113 23.48 17.47 19.40
C ARG A 113 22.30 18.36 19.03
N ARG A 114 22.54 19.59 18.56
CA ARG A 114 21.48 20.52 18.17
C ARG A 114 20.77 20.04 16.92
N THR A 115 21.53 19.64 15.90
CA THR A 115 20.97 19.06 14.67
C THR A 115 20.19 17.79 14.99
N TRP A 116 20.74 16.93 15.84
CA TRP A 116 20.12 15.66 16.21
C TRP A 116 18.78 15.86 16.92
N ILE A 117 18.72 16.66 18.00
CA ILE A 117 17.46 16.86 18.74
C ILE A 117 16.39 17.55 17.88
N ARG A 118 16.81 18.46 16.99
CA ARG A 118 15.90 19.10 16.04
C ARG A 118 15.26 18.05 15.12
N ARG A 119 16.06 17.19 14.48
CA ARG A 119 15.56 16.11 13.61
C ARG A 119 14.64 15.16 14.36
N ALA A 120 15.09 14.63 15.50
CA ALA A 120 14.30 13.70 16.31
C ALA A 120 12.93 14.29 16.72
N THR A 121 12.88 15.58 17.07
CA THR A 121 11.61 16.22 17.45
C THR A 121 10.71 16.47 16.23
N PHE A 122 11.27 16.84 15.07
CA PHE A 122 10.47 16.93 13.83
C PHE A 122 9.92 15.57 13.40
N ASP A 123 10.73 14.52 13.51
CA ASP A 123 10.32 13.17 13.12
C ASP A 123 9.21 12.65 14.04
N LEU A 124 9.37 12.80 15.36
CA LEU A 124 8.44 12.22 16.33
C LEU A 124 7.24 13.12 16.67
N TRP A 125 7.39 14.46 16.67
CA TRP A 125 6.29 15.39 17.00
C TRP A 125 5.83 16.26 15.82
N GLY A 126 6.56 16.29 14.71
CA GLY A 126 6.26 17.21 13.59
C GLY A 126 6.58 18.68 13.87
N LEU A 127 7.17 19.00 15.03
CA LEU A 127 7.42 20.37 15.50
C LEU A 127 8.87 20.52 16.00
N PRO A 128 9.44 21.73 15.99
CA PRO A 128 10.78 21.95 16.55
C PRO A 128 10.80 21.79 18.08
N PRO A 129 11.95 21.44 18.68
CA PRO A 129 12.13 21.46 20.13
C PRO A 129 12.14 22.91 20.64
N THR A 130 11.84 23.10 21.93
CA THR A 130 11.99 24.42 22.58
C THR A 130 13.47 24.78 22.73
N PRO A 131 13.84 26.08 22.75
CA PRO A 131 15.21 26.51 23.01
C PRO A 131 15.79 25.94 24.30
N GLU A 132 14.98 25.80 25.35
CA GLU A 132 15.36 25.24 26.65
C GLU A 132 15.69 23.75 26.52
N ALA A 133 14.88 22.99 25.78
CA ALA A 133 15.14 21.56 25.54
C ALA A 133 16.42 21.33 24.75
N VAL A 134 16.73 22.21 23.78
CA VAL A 134 18.00 22.18 23.04
C VAL A 134 19.17 22.42 23.99
N ARG A 135 19.15 23.52 24.76
CA ARG A 135 20.24 23.84 25.70
C ARG A 135 20.46 22.74 26.74
N ALA A 136 19.38 22.18 27.28
CA ALA A 136 19.46 21.08 28.24
C ALA A 136 20.10 19.82 27.63
N PHE A 137 19.74 19.46 26.40
CA PHE A 137 20.31 18.29 25.73
C PHE A 137 21.76 18.51 25.26
N GLU A 138 22.11 19.72 24.85
CA GLU A 138 23.50 20.09 24.51
C GLU A 138 24.43 19.92 25.72
N ALA A 139 23.95 20.26 26.93
CA ALA A 139 24.70 20.13 28.17
C ALA A 139 24.68 18.73 28.80
N ASP A 140 23.76 17.84 28.38
CA ASP A 140 23.61 16.50 28.96
C ASP A 140 24.60 15.50 28.35
N HIS A 141 25.79 15.40 28.95
CA HIS A 141 26.82 14.43 28.56
C HIS A 141 26.70 13.08 29.28
N ALA A 142 25.67 12.85 30.09
CA ALA A 142 25.52 11.59 30.81
C ALA A 142 25.22 10.43 29.86
N PRO A 143 25.62 9.19 30.21
CA PRO A 143 25.24 8.00 29.46
C PRO A 143 23.71 7.94 29.24
N GLY A 144 23.29 7.58 28.03
CA GLY A 144 21.87 7.44 27.69
C GLY A 144 21.12 8.75 27.41
N ALA A 145 21.79 9.91 27.29
CA ALA A 145 21.14 11.19 26.98
C ALA A 145 20.22 11.14 25.74
N PHE A 146 20.69 10.48 24.66
CA PHE A 146 19.90 10.30 23.45
C PHE A 146 18.63 9.48 23.69
N ALA A 147 18.74 8.35 24.39
CA ALA A 147 17.61 7.49 24.71
C ALA A 147 16.55 8.23 25.53
N ARG A 148 16.96 8.96 26.58
CA ARG A 148 16.03 9.78 27.39
C ARG A 148 15.27 10.81 26.56
N VAL A 149 15.91 11.42 25.56
CA VAL A 149 15.21 12.33 24.64
C VAL A 149 14.18 11.57 23.81
N VAL A 150 14.55 10.43 23.22
CA VAL A 150 13.62 9.60 22.43
C VAL A 150 12.44 9.14 23.29
N ASP A 151 12.70 8.59 24.48
CA ASP A 151 11.66 8.11 25.41
C ASP A 151 10.67 9.22 25.76
N ARG A 152 11.17 10.43 26.06
CA ARG A 152 10.32 11.61 26.31
C ARG A 152 9.48 11.98 25.09
N LEU A 153 10.05 11.90 23.89
CA LEU A 153 9.33 12.23 22.65
C LEU A 153 8.22 11.19 22.39
N LEU A 154 8.52 9.90 22.52
CA LEU A 154 7.56 8.80 22.34
C LEU A 154 6.45 8.81 23.40
N ALA A 155 6.75 9.18 24.65
CA ALA A 155 5.77 9.26 25.73
C ALA A 155 4.80 10.46 25.62
N SER A 156 5.01 11.38 24.68
CA SER A 156 4.14 12.54 24.49
C SER A 156 2.94 12.20 23.62
N PRO A 157 1.72 12.70 23.91
CA PRO A 157 0.55 12.51 23.03
C PRO A 157 0.78 12.97 21.57
N ARG A 158 1.68 13.94 21.38
CA ARG A 158 2.09 14.47 20.08
C ARG A 158 2.71 13.40 19.17
N TYR A 159 3.29 12.35 19.75
CA TYR A 159 3.80 11.22 18.98
C TYR A 159 2.68 10.55 18.19
N GLY A 160 1.60 10.15 18.85
CA GLY A 160 0.43 9.58 18.20
C GLY A 160 -0.24 10.54 17.23
N GLU A 161 -0.33 11.84 17.55
CA GLU A 161 -0.87 12.85 16.63
C GLU A 161 -0.05 12.93 15.32
N ARG A 162 1.28 12.89 15.42
CA ARG A 162 2.20 12.93 14.29
C ARG A 162 2.16 11.63 13.47
N TRP A 163 2.30 10.49 14.14
CA TRP A 163 2.44 9.20 13.47
C TRP A 163 1.12 8.66 12.93
N ALA A 164 0.00 8.91 13.61
CA ALA A 164 -1.32 8.55 13.09
C ALA A 164 -1.59 9.18 11.73
N ARG A 165 -1.10 10.40 11.46
CA ARG A 165 -1.27 11.03 10.14
C ARG A 165 -0.72 10.15 9.02
N HIS A 166 0.45 9.54 9.19
CA HIS A 166 1.02 8.67 8.15
C HIS A 166 0.12 7.48 7.85
N TRP A 167 -0.50 6.90 8.87
CA TRP A 167 -1.49 5.84 8.69
C TRP A 167 -2.77 6.36 8.01
N LEU A 168 -3.31 7.47 8.50
CA LEU A 168 -4.54 8.09 8.01
C LEU A 168 -4.43 8.51 6.53
N ASP A 169 -3.26 8.97 6.09
CA ASP A 169 -2.97 9.30 4.68
C ASP A 169 -3.03 8.03 3.79
N ILE A 170 -2.55 6.88 4.30
CA ILE A 170 -2.53 5.60 3.56
C ILE A 170 -3.93 4.98 3.47
N VAL A 171 -4.69 5.04 4.56
CA VAL A 171 -6.06 4.51 4.65
C VAL A 171 -7.11 5.54 4.26
N ARG A 172 -6.74 6.51 3.42
CA ARG A 172 -7.62 7.50 2.76
C ARG A 172 -8.64 8.15 3.71
N TYR A 173 -8.21 8.47 4.92
CA TYR A 173 -9.08 9.12 5.89
C TYR A 173 -9.60 10.47 5.35
N ALA A 174 -10.91 10.67 5.44
CA ALA A 174 -11.54 11.95 5.18
C ALA A 174 -12.71 12.17 6.16
N ASP A 175 -12.98 13.44 6.47
CA ASP A 175 -14.17 13.82 7.25
C ASP A 175 -15.46 13.81 6.40
N THR A 176 -15.36 13.43 5.12
CA THR A 176 -16.47 13.34 4.17
C THR A 176 -16.38 12.06 3.35
N ASN A 177 -17.46 11.68 2.66
CA ASN A 177 -17.41 10.54 1.75
C ASN A 177 -16.66 10.85 0.46
N GLY A 178 -16.49 12.09 0.02
CA GLY A 178 -15.84 12.41 -1.25
C GLY A 178 -16.59 11.88 -2.49
N GLY A 179 -16.00 12.07 -3.67
CA GLY A 179 -16.60 11.69 -4.95
C GLY A 179 -17.58 12.73 -5.49
N GLY A 180 -18.75 12.28 -5.97
CA GLY A 180 -19.72 13.15 -6.63
C GLY A 180 -20.55 14.00 -5.66
N PHE A 181 -21.40 13.36 -4.85
CA PHE A 181 -22.14 14.03 -3.78
C PHE A 181 -21.38 13.89 -2.46
N ASP A 182 -20.75 14.99 -2.05
CA ASP A 182 -19.86 15.03 -0.88
C ASP A 182 -20.62 15.45 0.39
N TYR A 183 -20.80 14.51 1.29
CA TYR A 183 -21.43 14.64 2.60
C TYR A 183 -20.43 14.37 3.71
N VAL A 184 -20.59 15.11 4.79
CA VAL A 184 -19.81 14.95 6.01
C VAL A 184 -20.11 13.60 6.66
N TYR A 185 -19.05 12.92 7.09
CA TYR A 185 -19.12 11.82 8.05
C TYR A 185 -19.03 12.39 9.47
N PRO A 186 -20.16 12.62 10.17
CA PRO A 186 -20.18 13.34 11.44
C PRO A 186 -19.37 12.66 12.56
N ASN A 187 -19.04 11.38 12.38
CA ASN A 187 -18.33 10.56 13.34
C ASN A 187 -16.96 10.06 12.83
N ALA A 188 -16.48 10.49 11.65
CA ALA A 188 -15.19 10.02 11.10
C ALA A 188 -14.02 10.28 12.05
N TRP A 189 -14.02 11.44 12.72
CA TRP A 189 -13.01 11.83 13.71
C TRP A 189 -12.78 10.80 14.83
N ARG A 190 -13.78 9.95 15.13
CA ARG A 190 -13.62 8.89 16.13
C ARG A 190 -12.63 7.81 15.69
N TYR A 191 -12.59 7.48 14.39
CA TYR A 191 -11.59 6.58 13.82
C TYR A 191 -10.19 7.22 13.89
N ARG A 192 -10.06 8.49 13.49
CA ARG A 192 -8.80 9.25 13.64
C ARG A 192 -8.28 9.19 15.07
N ASP A 193 -9.14 9.47 16.04
CA ASP A 193 -8.76 9.49 17.45
C ASP A 193 -8.42 8.08 17.97
N TYR A 194 -9.07 7.03 17.45
CA TYR A 194 -8.66 5.64 17.70
C TYR A 194 -7.23 5.39 17.22
N VAL A 195 -6.89 5.75 15.97
CA VAL A 195 -5.54 5.56 15.42
C VAL A 195 -4.51 6.32 16.28
N VAL A 196 -4.78 7.58 16.64
CA VAL A 196 -3.92 8.36 17.54
C VAL A 196 -3.71 7.66 18.89
N ARG A 197 -4.76 7.11 19.49
CA ARG A 197 -4.65 6.34 20.74
C ARG A 197 -3.84 5.06 20.56
N ALA A 198 -4.01 4.34 19.46
CA ALA A 198 -3.29 3.10 19.19
C ALA A 198 -1.77 3.33 19.11
N PHE A 199 -1.34 4.39 18.41
CA PHE A 199 0.08 4.77 18.37
C PHE A 199 0.61 5.19 19.76
N ASN A 200 -0.14 6.04 20.49
CA ASN A 200 0.30 6.49 21.82
C ASN A 200 0.35 5.38 22.88
N ARG A 201 -0.43 4.31 22.71
CA ARG A 201 -0.44 3.14 23.60
C ARG A 201 0.58 2.07 23.20
N ASP A 202 1.31 2.28 22.11
CA ASP A 202 2.21 1.27 21.51
C ASP A 202 1.45 -0.05 21.27
N THR A 203 0.25 0.04 20.68
CA THR A 203 -0.55 -1.14 20.37
C THR A 203 0.24 -2.05 19.42
N PRO A 204 0.41 -3.35 19.73
CA PRO A 204 1.08 -4.29 18.85
C PRO A 204 0.50 -4.25 17.43
N TYR A 205 1.37 -4.22 16.43
CA TYR A 205 0.97 -4.01 15.04
C TYR A 205 -0.01 -5.09 14.53
N ASP A 206 0.22 -6.35 14.89
CA ASP A 206 -0.68 -7.47 14.59
C ASP A 206 -2.09 -7.23 15.13
N ARG A 207 -2.20 -6.74 16.36
CA ARG A 207 -3.48 -6.38 16.97
C ARG A 207 -4.12 -5.20 16.27
N PHE A 208 -3.36 -4.14 16.00
CA PHE A 208 -3.84 -2.95 15.31
C PHE A 208 -4.45 -3.31 13.95
N LEU A 209 -3.82 -4.22 13.19
CA LEU A 209 -4.37 -4.71 11.92
C LEU A 209 -5.65 -5.54 12.11
N VAL A 210 -5.64 -6.50 13.04
CA VAL A 210 -6.82 -7.36 13.29
C VAL A 210 -8.03 -6.54 13.73
N GLU A 211 -7.84 -5.54 14.61
CA GLU A 211 -8.93 -4.68 15.08
C GLU A 211 -9.53 -3.86 13.92
N GLN A 212 -8.73 -3.42 12.94
CA GLN A 212 -9.26 -2.69 11.78
C GLN A 212 -9.99 -3.58 10.76
N LEU A 213 -9.56 -4.84 10.60
CA LEU A 213 -10.17 -5.76 9.65
C LEU A 213 -11.43 -6.45 10.20
N ALA A 214 -11.47 -6.70 11.51
CA ALA A 214 -12.47 -7.58 12.10
C ALA A 214 -12.80 -7.23 13.56
N GLY A 215 -12.61 -5.98 13.99
CA GLY A 215 -12.79 -5.56 15.38
C GLY A 215 -14.19 -5.85 15.93
N ASP A 216 -15.22 -5.73 15.10
CA ASP A 216 -16.62 -6.05 15.39
C ASP A 216 -16.91 -7.56 15.44
N LEU A 217 -16.04 -8.41 14.89
CA LEU A 217 -16.14 -9.87 14.93
C LEU A 217 -15.34 -10.50 16.09
N LEU A 218 -14.51 -9.71 16.79
CA LEU A 218 -13.76 -10.19 17.94
C LEU A 218 -14.67 -10.47 19.13
N LYS A 219 -14.29 -11.45 19.96
CA LYS A 219 -15.00 -11.73 21.22
C LYS A 219 -15.06 -10.45 22.08
N PRO A 220 -16.21 -10.16 22.72
CA PRO A 220 -16.37 -8.97 23.55
C PRO A 220 -15.23 -8.79 24.56
N SER A 221 -14.71 -7.58 24.62
CA SER A 221 -13.73 -7.17 25.63
C SER A 221 -14.41 -6.91 26.97
N LYS A 222 -13.71 -7.22 28.06
CA LYS A 222 -14.13 -6.79 29.42
C LYS A 222 -13.70 -5.36 29.75
N GLU A 223 -12.88 -4.76 28.90
CA GLU A 223 -12.43 -3.38 28.98
C GLU A 223 -13.26 -2.54 27.99
N ASP A 224 -14.14 -1.70 28.52
CA ASP A 224 -15.09 -0.89 27.73
C ASP A 224 -14.40 -0.06 26.65
N GLN A 225 -13.29 0.59 26.99
CA GLN A 225 -12.56 1.42 26.04
C GLN A 225 -12.01 0.59 24.87
N ARG A 226 -11.58 -0.64 25.14
CA ARG A 226 -11.09 -1.53 24.11
C ARG A 226 -12.21 -2.07 23.22
N GLU A 227 -13.38 -2.32 23.79
CA GLU A 227 -14.56 -2.69 23.00
C GLU A 227 -14.93 -1.57 22.03
N VAL A 228 -14.96 -0.33 22.52
CA VAL A 228 -15.21 0.85 21.69
C VAL A 228 -14.13 1.00 20.62
N ASP A 229 -12.85 0.90 21.00
CA ASP A 229 -11.73 1.04 20.06
C ASP A 229 -11.80 0.00 18.92
N ARG A 230 -12.20 -1.24 19.20
CA ARG A 230 -12.41 -2.28 18.17
C ARG A 230 -13.51 -1.94 17.18
N LEU A 231 -14.65 -1.42 17.68
CA LEU A 231 -15.74 -0.97 16.80
C LEU A 231 -15.35 0.26 15.98
N LEU A 232 -14.54 1.15 16.54
CA LEU A 232 -14.04 2.32 15.80
C LEU A 232 -13.02 1.92 14.74
N ALA A 233 -12.18 0.91 15.01
CA ALA A 233 -11.11 0.46 14.13
C ALA A 233 -11.61 0.00 12.75
N THR A 234 -12.79 -0.64 12.69
CA THR A 234 -13.44 -1.04 11.42
C THR A 234 -13.85 0.15 10.55
N GLY A 235 -13.73 1.38 11.08
CA GLY A 235 -13.74 2.63 10.31
C GLY A 235 -12.88 2.58 9.05
N MET A 236 -11.73 1.89 9.09
CA MET A 236 -10.85 1.68 7.92
C MET A 236 -11.59 1.14 6.69
N LEU A 237 -12.54 0.21 6.89
CA LEU A 237 -13.29 -0.44 5.81
C LEU A 237 -14.54 0.35 5.38
N THR A 238 -14.91 1.39 6.14
CA THR A 238 -16.17 2.13 5.91
C THR A 238 -15.95 3.56 5.42
N LEU A 239 -14.78 4.13 5.70
CA LEU A 239 -14.32 5.43 5.23
C LEU A 239 -13.83 5.28 3.78
N ALA A 240 -14.68 5.72 2.85
CA ALA A 240 -14.46 5.54 1.42
C ALA A 240 -15.26 6.56 0.60
N PRO A 241 -14.78 6.91 -0.60
CA PRO A 241 -15.62 7.35 -1.71
C PRO A 241 -16.91 6.55 -1.83
N LYS A 242 -18.07 7.22 -1.65
CA LYS A 242 -19.38 6.61 -1.93
C LYS A 242 -20.05 7.39 -3.05
N GLY A 243 -20.26 6.73 -4.18
CA GLY A 243 -21.01 7.27 -5.32
C GLY A 243 -22.50 7.38 -5.00
N LEU A 244 -22.91 8.26 -4.08
CA LEU A 244 -24.31 8.36 -3.63
C LEU A 244 -25.30 8.73 -4.75
N GLY A 245 -24.78 9.29 -5.85
CA GLY A 245 -25.54 9.60 -7.06
C GLY A 245 -25.79 8.40 -7.97
N GLU A 246 -25.09 7.30 -7.74
CA GLU A 246 -25.23 6.08 -8.51
C GLU A 246 -26.63 5.50 -8.31
N GLN A 247 -27.34 5.30 -9.42
CA GLN A 247 -28.70 4.78 -9.43
C GLN A 247 -28.71 3.26 -9.39
N ASP A 248 -27.68 2.62 -9.95
CA ASP A 248 -27.46 1.19 -9.82
C ASP A 248 -26.86 0.85 -8.45
N LYS A 249 -27.72 0.41 -7.52
CA LYS A 249 -27.28 0.12 -6.14
C LYS A 249 -26.39 -1.09 -6.02
N GLU A 250 -26.46 -2.03 -6.97
CA GLU A 250 -25.55 -3.17 -7.01
C GLU A 250 -24.16 -2.71 -7.44
N LEU A 251 -24.07 -1.87 -8.47
CA LEU A 251 -22.81 -1.24 -8.87
C LEU A 251 -22.20 -0.43 -7.72
N MET A 252 -23.00 0.40 -7.06
CA MET A 252 -22.55 1.21 -5.92
C MET A 252 -22.00 0.33 -4.79
N ALA A 253 -22.65 -0.79 -4.47
CA ALA A 253 -22.16 -1.72 -3.46
C ALA A 253 -20.84 -2.37 -3.88
N MET A 254 -20.71 -2.77 -5.15
CA MET A 254 -19.48 -3.35 -5.68
C MET A 254 -18.31 -2.36 -5.73
N ASP A 255 -18.57 -1.07 -5.96
CA ASP A 255 -17.53 -0.04 -5.88
C ASP A 255 -17.04 0.21 -4.45
N VAL A 256 -17.90 0.04 -3.45
CA VAL A 256 -17.46 0.05 -2.04
C VAL A 256 -16.56 -1.16 -1.75
N VAL A 257 -16.92 -2.34 -2.24
CA VAL A 257 -16.09 -3.55 -2.09
C VAL A 257 -14.74 -3.40 -2.80
N ASP A 258 -14.72 -2.83 -4.00
CA ASP A 258 -13.48 -2.52 -4.73
C ASP A 258 -12.56 -1.60 -3.92
N ASP A 259 -13.10 -0.54 -3.34
CA ASP A 259 -12.34 0.38 -2.49
C ASP A 259 -11.82 -0.31 -1.19
N GLN A 260 -12.57 -1.24 -0.61
CA GLN A 260 -12.10 -2.06 0.51
C GLN A 260 -10.94 -2.98 0.12
N ILE A 261 -11.02 -3.61 -1.06
CA ILE A 261 -9.94 -4.44 -1.60
C ILE A 261 -8.69 -3.59 -1.89
N ASP A 262 -8.86 -2.40 -2.45
CA ASP A 262 -7.76 -1.48 -2.75
C ASP A 262 -7.03 -1.04 -1.48
N VAL A 263 -7.76 -0.66 -0.41
CA VAL A 263 -7.13 -0.27 0.87
C VAL A 263 -6.38 -1.41 1.49
N LEU A 264 -6.99 -2.59 1.52
CA LEU A 264 -6.40 -3.76 2.14
C LEU A 264 -5.11 -4.12 1.40
N GLY A 265 -5.17 -4.18 0.07
CA GLY A 265 -4.03 -4.48 -0.79
C GLY A 265 -2.90 -3.47 -0.62
N ARG A 266 -3.18 -2.18 -0.79
CA ARG A 266 -2.14 -1.14 -0.77
C ARG A 266 -1.57 -0.89 0.61
N SER A 267 -2.42 -0.81 1.64
CA SER A 267 -1.99 -0.43 2.99
C SER A 267 -1.32 -1.57 3.75
N LEU A 268 -1.76 -2.82 3.53
CA LEU A 268 -1.29 -3.96 4.33
C LEU A 268 -0.29 -4.84 3.56
N MET A 269 -0.50 -5.01 2.25
CA MET A 269 0.31 -5.92 1.43
C MET A 269 1.30 -5.19 0.52
N GLY A 270 1.12 -3.88 0.32
CA GLY A 270 1.88 -3.12 -0.68
C GLY A 270 1.56 -3.55 -2.12
N LEU A 271 0.37 -4.14 -2.36
CA LEU A 271 -0.05 -4.67 -3.65
C LEU A 271 -1.28 -3.93 -4.18
N THR A 272 -1.34 -3.72 -5.49
CA THR A 272 -2.50 -3.10 -6.15
C THR A 272 -3.54 -4.13 -6.55
N LEU A 273 -4.14 -4.80 -5.55
CA LEU A 273 -5.11 -5.88 -5.78
C LEU A 273 -6.29 -5.46 -6.66
N ALA A 274 -6.75 -4.22 -6.57
CA ALA A 274 -7.84 -3.68 -7.39
C ALA A 274 -7.55 -3.72 -8.91
N CYS A 275 -6.28 -3.77 -9.33
CA CYS A 275 -5.95 -3.98 -10.75
C CYS A 275 -6.41 -5.35 -11.26
N ALA A 276 -6.65 -6.31 -10.37
CA ALA A 276 -7.17 -7.63 -10.73
C ALA A 276 -8.70 -7.66 -10.96
N ARG A 277 -9.41 -6.53 -10.81
CA ARG A 277 -10.87 -6.43 -10.94
C ARG A 277 -11.37 -6.87 -12.33
N CYS A 278 -10.69 -6.43 -13.39
CA CYS A 278 -11.14 -6.64 -14.77
C CYS A 278 -10.36 -7.73 -15.53
N HIS A 279 -9.16 -8.06 -15.07
CA HIS A 279 -8.24 -9.01 -15.67
C HIS A 279 -7.22 -9.44 -14.62
N ASP A 280 -6.50 -10.55 -14.84
CA ASP A 280 -5.47 -10.97 -13.89
C ASP A 280 -4.39 -9.90 -13.74
N HIS A 281 -3.87 -9.73 -12.53
CA HIS A 281 -2.96 -8.64 -12.24
C HIS A 281 -1.75 -8.67 -13.18
N LYS A 282 -1.39 -7.50 -13.72
CA LYS A 282 -0.41 -7.38 -14.81
C LYS A 282 0.97 -7.94 -14.45
N PHE A 283 1.41 -7.69 -13.22
CA PHE A 283 2.76 -7.99 -12.73
C PHE A 283 2.75 -9.04 -11.62
N ASP A 284 2.02 -8.78 -10.54
CA ASP A 284 1.91 -9.68 -9.39
C ASP A 284 1.05 -10.92 -9.64
N PRO A 285 1.30 -12.04 -8.93
CA PRO A 285 0.56 -13.28 -9.04
C PRO A 285 -0.79 -13.24 -8.31
N VAL A 286 -1.66 -12.34 -8.78
CA VAL A 286 -3.03 -12.17 -8.27
C VAL A 286 -4.00 -12.37 -9.42
N LEU A 287 -4.83 -13.41 -9.33
CA LEU A 287 -5.83 -13.70 -10.35
C LEU A 287 -7.10 -12.89 -10.13
N THR A 288 -7.86 -12.67 -11.20
CA THR A 288 -9.21 -12.10 -11.17
C THR A 288 -10.11 -12.92 -10.24
N SER A 289 -9.95 -14.25 -10.25
CA SER A 289 -10.67 -15.12 -9.33
C SER A 289 -10.30 -14.89 -7.87
N ASP A 290 -9.05 -14.53 -7.57
CA ASP A 290 -8.61 -14.21 -6.20
C ASP A 290 -9.23 -12.88 -5.74
N TYR A 291 -9.26 -11.88 -6.64
CA TYR A 291 -9.96 -10.62 -6.39
C TYR A 291 -11.44 -10.83 -6.05
N TYR A 292 -12.16 -11.60 -6.87
CA TYR A 292 -13.59 -11.85 -6.63
C TYR A 292 -13.84 -12.82 -5.47
N ALA A 293 -12.89 -13.70 -5.13
CA ALA A 293 -12.95 -14.49 -3.90
C ALA A 293 -12.85 -13.59 -2.67
N LEU A 294 -11.97 -12.58 -2.69
CA LEU A 294 -11.86 -11.58 -1.62
C LEU A 294 -13.12 -10.69 -1.55
N ALA A 295 -13.68 -10.30 -2.70
CA ALA A 295 -14.92 -9.53 -2.77
C ALA A 295 -16.15 -10.25 -2.19
N GLY A 296 -16.09 -11.59 -2.08
CA GLY A 296 -17.16 -12.42 -1.54
C GLY A 296 -17.12 -12.63 -0.02
N ILE A 297 -16.12 -12.07 0.68
CA ILE A 297 -15.97 -12.10 2.14
C ILE A 297 -16.66 -10.88 2.75
#